data_AF-A0A349YI01-F1
#
_entry.id   AF-A0A349YI01-F1
#
_cell.length_a   1.000
_cell.length_b   1.000
_cell.length_c   1.000
_cell.angle_alpha   90.00
_cell.angle_beta   90.00
_cell.angle_gamma   90.00
#
_symmetry.space_group_name_H-M   'P 1'
#
loop_
_entity.id
_entity.type
_entity.pdbx_description
1 polymer ?
#
loop_
_entity_poly.entity_id
_entity_poly.type
_entity_poly.pdbx_seq_one_letter_code
_entity_poly.pdbx_strand_id
1 'polypeptide(L)' 'MVEREYKIIFNAGCARNLLKNGVPIYDIKPDKNNPEKTLFVFKRTDEFERVFSEINRGIEERRQGE' A
#
# COMPACT_ATOMS: atom_id res chain seq x y z
N MET A 1 -2.37 -8.22 20.12
CA MET A 1 -2.65 -8.42 18.68
C MET A 1 -1.30 -8.53 17.99
N VAL A 2 -1.03 -9.60 17.23
CA VAL A 2 0.26 -9.74 16.53
C VAL A 2 0.20 -8.92 15.27
N GLU A 3 0.99 -7.86 15.23
CA GLU A 3 1.09 -7.01 14.07
C GLU A 3 1.87 -7.74 12.98
N ARG A 4 1.28 -7.90 11.79
CA ARG A 4 1.96 -8.60 10.69
C ARG A 4 3.08 -7.72 10.16
N GLU A 5 4.30 -8.26 10.05
CA GLU A 5 5.48 -7.52 9.58
C GLU A 5 5.32 -6.95 8.15
N TYR A 6 4.41 -7.52 7.35
CA TYR A 6 4.19 -7.12 5.96
C TYR A 6 2.73 -6.76 5.68
N LYS A 7 2.55 -5.80 4.79
CA LYS A 7 1.25 -5.37 4.26
C LYS A 7 1.18 -5.64 2.76
N ILE A 8 0.04 -6.20 2.32
CA ILE A 8 -0.27 -6.39 0.91
C ILE A 8 -1.14 -5.22 0.45
N ILE A 9 -0.73 -4.56 -0.63
CA ILE A 9 -1.45 -3.49 -1.31
C ILE A 9 -1.89 -4.02 -2.67
N PHE A 10 -3.20 -3.93 -2.95
CA PHE A 10 -3.79 -4.38 -4.21
C PHE A 10 -3.95 -3.23 -5.23
N ASN A 11 -3.94 -1.99 -4.75
CA ASN A 11 -4.15 -0.81 -5.59
C ASN A 11 -2.79 -0.29 -6.11
N ALA A 12 -2.58 -0.36 -7.42
CA ALA A 12 -1.35 0.11 -8.05
C ALA A 12 -1.09 1.61 -7.86
N GLY A 13 -2.15 2.44 -7.76
CA GLY A 13 -2.04 3.87 -7.46
C GLY A 13 -1.50 4.13 -6.05
N CYS A 14 -2.00 3.40 -5.06
CA CYS A 14 -1.50 3.44 -3.68
C CYS A 14 -0.02 2.98 -3.62
N ALA A 15 0.30 1.85 -4.25
CA ALA A 15 1.67 1.34 -4.32
C ALA A 15 2.63 2.34 -5.00
N ARG A 16 2.19 2.99 -6.08
CA ARG A 16 2.97 4.05 -6.75
C ARG A 16 3.20 5.27 -5.85
N ASN A 17 2.20 5.67 -5.06
CA ASN A 17 2.37 6.80 -4.13
C ASN A 17 3.33 6.45 -2.98
N LEU A 18 3.29 5.22 -2.46
CA LEU A 18 4.27 4.75 -1.47
C LEU A 18 5.70 4.81 -2.02
N LEU A 19 5.92 4.28 -3.23
CA LEU A 19 7.23 4.33 -3.90
C LEU A 19 7.74 5.75 -4.11
N LYS A 20 6.85 6.68 -4.53
CA LYS A 20 7.21 8.10 -4.72
C LYS A 20 7.64 8.79 -3.43
N ASN A 21 7.16 8.30 -2.28
CA ASN A 21 7.51 8.81 -0.96
C ASN A 21 8.67 8.04 -0.30
N GLY A 22 9.45 7.29 -1.09
CA GLY A 22 10.65 6.61 -0.60
C GLY A 22 10.41 5.26 0.06
N VAL A 23 9.15 4.78 0.13
CA VAL A 23 8.83 3.50 0.74
C VAL A 23 8.99 2.37 -0.29
N PRO A 24 10.01 1.50 -0.17
CA PRO A 24 10.31 0.50 -1.20
C PRO A 24 9.36 -0.69 -1.13
N ILE A 25 9.09 -1.29 -2.29
CA ILE A 25 8.43 -2.59 -2.35
C ILE A 25 9.39 -3.66 -1.83
N TYR A 26 8.88 -4.52 -0.95
CA TYR A 26 9.60 -5.69 -0.46
C TYR A 26 9.49 -6.88 -1.43
N ASP A 27 8.30 -7.14 -1.97
CA ASP A 27 8.03 -8.25 -2.87
C ASP A 27 6.86 -7.92 -3.83
N ILE A 28 6.86 -8.55 -5.01
CA ILE A 28 5.79 -8.46 -6.01
C ILE A 28 5.42 -9.87 -6.44
N LYS A 29 4.14 -10.20 -6.31
CA LYS A 29 3.66 -11.54 -6.67
C LYS A 29 2.26 -11.53 -7.26
N PRO A 30 1.90 -12.54 -8.07
CA PRO A 30 0.51 -12.73 -8.47
C PRO A 30 -0.37 -13.07 -7.27
N ASP A 31 -1.65 -12.70 -7.35
CA ASP A 31 -2.67 -13.24 -6.45
C ASP A 31 -2.86 -14.74 -6.71
N LYS A 32 -3.07 -15.50 -5.63
CA LYS A 32 -3.19 -16.97 -5.70
C LYS A 32 -4.44 -17.43 -6.45
N ASN A 33 -5.51 -16.63 -6.39
CA ASN A 33 -6.80 -16.96 -6.98
C ASN A 33 -6.97 -16.29 -8.35
N ASN A 34 -6.25 -15.21 -8.62
CA ASN A 34 -6.24 -14.54 -9.93
C ASN A 34 -4.82 -14.08 -10.28
N PRO A 35 -4.05 -14.87 -11.06
CA PRO A 35 -2.69 -14.54 -11.43
C PRO A 35 -2.50 -13.25 -12.24
N GLU A 36 -3.56 -12.71 -12.86
CA GLU A 36 -3.50 -11.42 -13.56
C GLU A 36 -3.46 -10.23 -12.59
N LYS A 37 -3.83 -10.43 -11.33
CA LYS A 37 -3.77 -9.40 -10.29
C LYS A 37 -2.40 -9.40 -9.62
N THR A 38 -1.72 -8.26 -9.70
CA THR A 38 -0.46 -8.02 -9.01
C THR A 38 -0.69 -7.61 -7.55
N LEU A 39 0.00 -8.28 -6.64
CA LEU A 39 0.08 -7.95 -5.22
C LEU A 39 1.41 -7.25 -4.93
N PHE A 40 1.34 -6.05 -4.36
CA PHE A 40 2.51 -5.29 -3.91
C PHE A 40 2.69 -5.50 -2.41
N VAL A 41 3.82 -6.06 -1.99
CA VAL A 41 4.12 -6.34 -0.58
C VAL A 41 5.08 -5.28 -0.06
N PHE A 42 4.72 -4.66 1.07
CA PHE A 42 5.53 -3.68 1.77
C PHE A 42 5.85 -4.18 3.18
N LYS A 43 7.03 -3.86 3.70
CA LYS A 43 7.35 -4.04 5.12
C LYS A 43 6.66 -2.94 5.93
N ARG A 44 6.04 -3.27 7.06
CA ARG A 44 5.45 -2.32 7.98
C ARG A 44 6.56 -1.68 8.82
N THR A 45 7.14 -0.62 8.28
CA THR A 45 8.04 0.29 8.99
C THR A 45 7.25 1.52 9.46
N ASP A 46 7.81 2.29 10.39
CA ASP A 46 7.19 3.55 10.84
C ASP A 46 6.97 4.52 9.67
N GLU A 47 7.91 4.55 8.72
CA GLU A 47 7.80 5.33 7.49
C GLU A 47 6.64 4.85 6.62
N PHE A 48 6.48 3.54 6.45
CA PHE A 48 5.33 2.97 5.73
C PHE A 48 4.02 3.38 6.38
N GLU A 49 3.86 3.23 7.70
CA GLU A 49 2.60 3.56 8.39
C GLU A 49 2.25 5.05 8.28
N ARG A 50 3.26 5.92 8.40
CA ARG A 50 3.09 7.37 8.25
C ARG A 50 2.61 7.72 6.84
N VAL A 51 3.35 7.31 5.82
CA VAL A 51 3.03 7.63 4.42
C VAL A 51 1.69 6.99 4.01
N PHE A 52 1.44 5.74 4.42
CA PHE A 52 0.20 5.05 4.11
C PHE A 52 -1.02 5.75 4.72
N SER A 53 -0.90 6.25 5.96
CA SER A 53 -1.96 7.02 6.61
C SER A 53 -2.22 8.36 5.91
N GLU A 54 -1.17 9.08 5.51
CA GLU A 54 -1.28 10.33 4.74
C GLU A 54 -1.99 10.11 3.39
N ILE A 55 -1.65 9.02 2.68
CA ILE A 55 -2.30 8.65 1.41
C ILE A 55 -3.79 8.35 1.63
N ASN A 56 -4.15 7.57 2.66
CA ASN A 56 -5.54 7.21 2.92
C ASN A 56 -6.38 8.44 3.27
N ARG A 57 -5.86 9.33 4.14
CA ARG A 57 -6.54 10.59 4.47
C ARG A 57 -6.81 11.43 3.21
N GLY A 58 -5.82 11.57 2.34
CA GLY A 58 -5.98 12.30 1.08
C GLY A 58 -6.94 11.64 0.08
N ILE A 59 -7.21 10.33 0.18
CA ILE A 59 -8.25 9.67 -0.63
C ILE A 59 -9.64 9.95 -0.07
N GLU A 60 -9.79 9.92 1.26
CA GLU A 60 -11.06 10.20 1.94
C GLU A 60 -11.52 11.64 1.73
N GLU A 61 -10.61 12.61 1.83
CA GLU A 61 -10.90 14.04 1.60
C GLU A 61 -11.42 14.29 0.18
N ARG A 62 -10.87 13.62 -0.84
CA ARG A 62 -11.34 13.76 -2.23
C ARG A 62 -12.72 13.16 -2.44
N ARG A 63 -13.04 12.06 -1.75
CA ARG A 63 -14.37 11.40 -1.84
C ARG A 63 -15.49 12.19 -1.17
N GLN A 64 -15.18 13.05 -0.21
CA GLN A 64 -16.17 13.88 0.49
C GLN A 64 -16.45 15.22 -0.21
N GLY A 65 -15.62 15.60 -1.18
CA GLY A 65 -15.77 16.82 -1.97
C GLY A 65 -16.45 16.63 -3.35
N GLU A 66 -16.88 15.39 -3.66
CA GLU A 66 -17.62 15.00 -4.87
C GLU A 66 -19.11 14.78 -4.54
#